data_AF-A0A2N1YKY3-F1
#
_entry.id   AF-A0A2N1YKY3-F1
#
_cell.length_a   1.000
_cell.length_b   1.000
_cell.length_c   1.000
_cell.angle_alpha   90.00
_cell.angle_beta   90.00
_cell.angle_gamma   90.00
#
_symmetry.space_group_name_H-M   'P 1'
#
loop_
_entity.id
_entity.type
_entity.pdbx_description
1 polymer ?
#
loop_
_entity_poly.entity_id
_entity_poly.type
_entity_poly.pdbx_seq_one_letter_code
_entity_poly.pdbx_strand_id
1 'polypeptide(L)'
;MISLAEPTSGFPPLARQYKRLVHELLEGLQLSTESVSLPVTSNAFTVGMTPGRSYLVKSGMVGMTCAGRKLFTWDEGDLILPDAAPEASDTVQYYCDGPALLHSYDTLELVRSALASDANARLWTRLLMTQQGILTRMLAAQSDAETQTTPGFAYYQPGDIIIEQGDRADYVFSLFEGSADVLVDNVVVGEVVEGEVIGALALLMHSPRSATVRAKTRCSVVKVPKDQFKTLIRNNPTMIHGLMTDMARQIKKLNERVVQLSGQ
;
A
#
# COMPACT_ATOMS: atom_id res chain seq x y z
N MET A 1 6.17 -17.01 -13.38
CA MET A 1 5.66 -15.70 -12.93
C MET A 1 6.62 -15.17 -11.89
N ILE A 2 7.09 -13.95 -12.05
CA ILE A 2 8.12 -13.33 -11.21
C ILE A 2 7.54 -12.06 -10.57
N SER A 3 7.68 -11.95 -9.25
CA SER A 3 7.25 -10.78 -8.47
C SER A 3 8.25 -9.63 -8.60
N LEU A 4 7.76 -8.39 -8.73
CA LEU A 4 8.58 -7.18 -8.68
C LEU A 4 8.95 -6.75 -7.25
N ALA A 5 8.25 -7.29 -6.24
CA ALA A 5 8.56 -7.13 -4.81
C ALA A 5 9.13 -8.43 -4.22
N GLU A 6 9.85 -8.37 -3.10
CA GLU A 6 10.32 -9.57 -2.39
C GLU A 6 9.14 -10.48 -2.04
N PRO A 7 9.06 -11.67 -2.65
CA PRO A 7 7.87 -12.49 -2.51
C PRO A 7 7.88 -13.22 -1.17
N THR A 8 6.69 -13.43 -0.60
CA THR A 8 6.53 -14.27 0.60
C THR A 8 7.08 -15.68 0.38
N SER A 9 7.54 -16.35 1.45
CA SER A 9 8.21 -17.66 1.39
C SER A 9 7.43 -18.76 0.64
N GLY A 10 6.10 -18.65 0.57
CA GLY A 10 5.23 -19.59 -0.16
C GLY A 10 5.15 -19.38 -1.67
N PHE A 11 5.74 -18.32 -2.22
CA PHE A 11 5.64 -17.99 -3.65
C PHE A 11 6.42 -18.95 -4.57
N PRO A 12 7.72 -19.27 -4.33
CA PRO A 12 8.47 -20.11 -5.27
C PRO A 12 7.90 -21.53 -5.47
N PRO A 13 7.39 -22.24 -4.43
CA PRO A 13 6.72 -23.52 -4.61
C PRO A 13 5.46 -23.42 -5.49
N LEU A 14 4.63 -22.38 -5.31
CA LEU A 14 3.41 -22.18 -6.10
C LEU A 14 3.73 -21.83 -7.55
N ALA A 15 4.75 -21.01 -7.81
CA ALA A 15 5.19 -20.70 -9.16
C ALA A 15 5.65 -21.96 -9.92
N ARG A 16 6.39 -22.85 -9.27
CA ARG A 16 6.77 -24.14 -9.86
C ARG A 16 5.57 -25.05 -10.12
N GLN A 17 4.65 -25.14 -9.15
CA GLN A 17 3.42 -25.91 -9.31
C GLN A 17 2.57 -25.38 -10.47
N TYR A 18 2.47 -24.06 -10.61
CA TYR A 18 1.73 -23.41 -11.68
C TYR A 18 2.26 -23.80 -13.06
N LYS A 19 3.57 -23.66 -13.29
CA LYS A 19 4.20 -24.05 -14.57
C LYS A 19 3.99 -25.52 -14.91
N ARG A 20 4.10 -26.41 -13.91
CA ARG A 20 3.82 -27.84 -14.10
C ARG A 20 2.38 -28.08 -14.53
N LEU A 21 1.41 -27.43 -13.88
CA LEU A 21 -0.01 -27.55 -14.23
C LEU A 21 -0.32 -27.00 -15.63
N VAL A 22 0.31 -25.89 -16.03
CA VAL A 22 0.20 -25.34 -17.39
C VAL A 22 0.67 -26.38 -18.40
N HIS A 23 1.84 -26.96 -18.18
CA HIS A 23 2.41 -27.98 -19.06
C HIS A 23 1.53 -29.23 -19.15
N GLU A 24 1.16 -29.83 -18.01
CA GLU A 24 0.29 -31.01 -17.94
C GLU A 24 -1.07 -30.77 -18.62
N LEU A 25 -1.64 -29.57 -18.44
CA LEU A 25 -2.88 -29.20 -19.11
C LEU A 25 -2.68 -29.14 -20.62
N LEU A 26 -1.75 -28.32 -21.11
CA LEU A 26 -1.61 -28.06 -22.54
C LEU A 26 -1.15 -29.29 -23.34
N GLU A 27 -0.35 -30.19 -22.76
CA GLU A 27 0.01 -31.46 -23.42
C GLU A 27 -1.22 -32.36 -23.69
N GLY A 28 -2.22 -32.30 -22.81
CA GLY A 28 -3.46 -33.07 -22.94
C GLY A 28 -4.48 -32.44 -23.91
N LEU A 29 -4.23 -31.22 -24.41
CA LEU A 29 -5.16 -30.50 -25.27
C LEU A 29 -4.67 -30.48 -26.72
N GLN A 30 -5.53 -30.89 -27.65
CA GLN A 30 -5.29 -30.76 -29.09
C GLN A 30 -5.76 -29.39 -29.57
N LEU A 31 -5.00 -28.35 -29.27
CA LEU A 31 -5.33 -26.97 -29.65
C LEU A 31 -4.49 -26.50 -30.83
N SER A 32 -5.10 -25.70 -31.70
CA SER A 32 -4.36 -24.94 -32.70
C SER A 32 -3.58 -23.80 -32.02
N THR A 33 -2.33 -23.60 -32.42
CA THR A 33 -1.47 -22.56 -31.84
C THR A 33 -0.82 -21.72 -32.92
N GLU A 34 -0.77 -20.41 -32.73
CA GLU A 34 -0.04 -19.49 -33.59
C GLU A 34 1.18 -18.94 -32.85
N SER A 35 2.34 -18.91 -33.50
CA SER A 35 3.55 -18.32 -32.91
C SER A 35 3.53 -16.79 -33.06
N VAL A 36 3.71 -16.07 -31.96
CA VAL A 36 3.76 -14.60 -31.90
C VAL A 36 5.12 -14.18 -31.36
N SER A 37 5.92 -13.52 -32.19
CA SER A 37 7.22 -12.97 -31.78
C SER A 37 7.06 -11.51 -31.40
N LEU A 38 7.31 -11.18 -30.14
CA LEU A 38 7.26 -9.82 -29.62
C LEU A 38 8.67 -9.21 -29.58
N PRO A 39 8.90 -8.05 -30.24
CA PRO A 39 10.11 -7.27 -30.03
C PRO A 39 10.04 -6.55 -28.67
N VAL A 40 11.11 -5.81 -28.34
CA VAL A 40 11.05 -4.83 -27.25
C VAL A 40 9.93 -3.84 -27.54
N THR A 41 8.97 -3.72 -26.63
CA THR A 41 7.78 -2.88 -26.81
C THR A 41 7.22 -2.43 -25.47
N SER A 42 6.68 -1.21 -25.43
CA SER A 42 5.90 -0.71 -24.29
C SER A 42 4.44 -1.16 -24.33
N ASN A 43 3.95 -1.66 -25.48
CA ASN A 43 2.60 -2.18 -25.64
C ASN A 43 2.60 -3.38 -26.60
N ALA A 44 2.38 -4.58 -26.09
CA ALA A 44 2.38 -5.81 -26.88
C ALA A 44 1.14 -5.96 -27.77
N PHE A 45 0.04 -5.24 -27.49
CA PHE A 45 -1.15 -5.25 -28.36
C PHE A 45 -0.91 -4.55 -29.70
N THR A 46 0.09 -3.68 -29.80
CA THR A 46 0.44 -3.02 -31.07
C THR A 46 1.35 -3.86 -31.95
N VAL A 47 1.92 -4.95 -31.42
CA VAL A 47 2.96 -5.75 -32.10
C VAL A 47 2.67 -7.26 -32.11
N GLY A 48 1.43 -7.67 -31.85
CA GLY A 48 0.98 -9.05 -32.13
C GLY A 48 0.06 -9.68 -31.08
N MET A 49 0.02 -9.17 -29.85
CA MET A 49 -1.01 -9.61 -28.90
C MET A 49 -2.37 -9.05 -29.31
N THR A 50 -3.42 -9.78 -29.01
CA THR A 50 -4.81 -9.44 -29.33
C THR A 50 -5.65 -9.63 -28.06
N PRO A 51 -6.52 -8.66 -27.73
CA PRO A 51 -7.46 -8.82 -26.61
C PRO A 51 -8.29 -10.10 -26.74
N GLY A 52 -8.59 -10.75 -25.60
CA GLY A 52 -9.42 -11.96 -25.57
C GLY A 52 -8.69 -13.27 -25.93
N ARG A 53 -7.42 -13.23 -26.36
CA ARG A 53 -6.61 -14.43 -26.59
C ARG A 53 -5.76 -14.80 -25.38
N SER A 54 -5.41 -16.07 -25.27
CA SER A 54 -4.52 -16.60 -24.23
C SER A 54 -3.14 -16.87 -24.82
N TYR A 55 -2.08 -16.67 -24.04
CA TYR A 55 -0.70 -16.76 -24.52
C TYR A 55 0.17 -17.61 -23.60
N LEU A 56 0.86 -18.61 -24.14
CA LEU A 56 1.92 -19.34 -23.42
C LEU A 56 3.26 -18.68 -23.74
N VAL A 57 4.03 -18.31 -22.71
CA VAL A 57 5.39 -17.80 -22.90
C VAL A 57 6.33 -18.97 -23.23
N LYS A 58 6.87 -18.99 -24.45
CA LYS A 58 7.82 -20.00 -24.92
C LYS A 58 9.28 -19.62 -24.65
N SER A 59 9.59 -18.33 -24.72
CA SER A 59 10.90 -17.79 -24.34
C SER A 59 10.81 -16.30 -24.07
N GLY A 60 11.73 -15.77 -23.28
CA GLY A 60 11.75 -14.35 -22.89
C GLY A 60 10.80 -14.04 -21.73
N MET A 61 10.52 -12.76 -21.54
CA MET A 61 9.66 -12.27 -20.45
C MET A 61 8.66 -11.25 -20.98
N VAL A 62 7.43 -11.33 -20.47
CA VAL A 62 6.38 -10.35 -20.74
C VAL A 62 6.00 -9.71 -19.41
N GLY A 63 6.00 -8.39 -19.33
CA GLY A 63 5.53 -7.65 -18.17
C GLY A 63 4.11 -7.17 -18.32
N MET A 64 3.43 -6.92 -17.20
CA MET A 64 2.13 -6.27 -17.15
C MET A 64 2.16 -4.94 -16.42
N THR A 65 1.38 -4.00 -16.94
CA THR A 65 0.98 -2.77 -16.27
C THR A 65 -0.53 -2.64 -16.19
N CYS A 66 -1.05 -2.09 -15.10
CA CYS A 66 -2.46 -1.73 -14.93
C CYS A 66 -2.51 -0.33 -14.30
N ALA A 67 -3.30 0.59 -14.87
CA ALA A 67 -3.36 2.00 -14.44
C ALA A 67 -1.96 2.66 -14.26
N GLY A 68 -1.03 2.37 -15.18
CA GLY A 68 0.34 2.90 -15.15
C GLY A 68 1.29 2.25 -14.12
N ARG A 69 0.82 1.30 -13.31
CA ARG A 69 1.64 0.58 -12.32
C ARG A 69 2.13 -0.75 -12.89
N LYS A 70 3.44 -1.01 -12.82
CA LYS A 70 4.02 -2.32 -13.13
C LYS A 70 3.62 -3.32 -12.03
N LEU A 71 3.12 -4.48 -12.43
CA LEU A 71 2.62 -5.49 -11.48
C LEU A 71 3.58 -6.67 -11.36
N PHE A 72 3.72 -7.46 -12.42
CA PHE A 72 4.60 -8.63 -12.46
C PHE A 72 4.95 -9.03 -13.89
N THR A 73 5.88 -9.98 -14.00
CA THR A 73 6.32 -10.53 -15.28
C THR A 73 6.00 -12.01 -15.38
N TRP A 74 5.60 -12.44 -16.58
CA TRP A 74 5.51 -13.83 -16.98
C TRP A 74 6.81 -14.22 -17.67
N ASP A 75 7.27 -15.42 -17.37
CA ASP A 75 8.45 -16.03 -17.94
C ASP A 75 8.11 -17.39 -18.55
N GLU A 76 9.11 -18.05 -19.13
CA GLU A 76 8.92 -19.30 -19.86
C GLU A 76 8.08 -20.33 -19.08
N GLY A 77 7.07 -20.89 -19.74
CA GLY A 77 6.15 -21.88 -19.20
C GLY A 77 4.91 -21.30 -18.51
N ASP A 78 4.78 -19.98 -18.41
CA ASP A 78 3.58 -19.37 -17.88
C ASP A 78 2.48 -19.16 -18.94
N LEU A 79 1.22 -19.25 -18.51
CA LEU A 79 0.04 -18.98 -19.31
C LEU A 79 -0.58 -17.62 -18.95
N ILE A 80 -0.56 -16.69 -19.89
CA ILE A 80 -1.26 -15.41 -19.80
C ILE A 80 -2.71 -15.63 -20.25
N LEU A 81 -3.64 -15.42 -19.33
CA LEU A 81 -5.08 -15.41 -19.63
C LEU A 81 -5.52 -13.99 -19.98
N PRO A 82 -6.54 -13.81 -20.84
CA PRO A 82 -7.01 -12.48 -21.20
C PRO A 82 -7.60 -11.74 -20.00
N ASP A 83 -7.58 -10.41 -20.09
CA ASP A 83 -8.32 -9.56 -19.16
C ASP A 83 -9.83 -9.83 -19.29
N ALA A 84 -10.50 -10.00 -18.16
CA ALA A 84 -11.94 -10.27 -18.10
C ALA A 84 -12.80 -9.00 -18.30
N ALA A 85 -12.18 -7.81 -18.27
CA ALA A 85 -12.87 -6.53 -18.44
C ALA A 85 -12.17 -5.60 -19.46
N PRO A 86 -12.06 -6.00 -20.74
CA PRO A 86 -11.31 -5.24 -21.75
C PRO A 86 -11.90 -3.86 -22.06
N GLU A 87 -13.16 -3.59 -21.68
CA GLU A 87 -13.85 -2.30 -21.87
C GLU A 87 -13.67 -1.33 -20.69
N ALA A 88 -13.04 -1.76 -19.59
CA ALA A 88 -12.81 -0.89 -18.44
C ALA A 88 -11.78 0.20 -18.76
N SER A 89 -11.89 1.38 -18.11
CA SER A 89 -10.93 2.48 -18.30
C SER A 89 -9.49 2.10 -17.91
N ASP A 90 -9.36 1.13 -16.99
CA ASP A 90 -8.10 0.75 -16.37
C ASP A 90 -7.53 -0.53 -17.00
N THR A 91 -7.62 -0.64 -18.32
CA THR A 91 -7.21 -1.85 -19.07
C THR A 91 -5.78 -2.29 -18.73
N VAL A 92 -5.62 -3.61 -18.60
CA VAL A 92 -4.31 -4.23 -18.50
C VAL A 92 -3.55 -4.04 -19.81
N GLN A 93 -2.29 -3.61 -19.73
CA GLN A 93 -1.37 -3.51 -20.85
C GLN A 93 -0.17 -4.43 -20.61
N TYR A 94 0.40 -4.94 -21.70
CA TYR A 94 1.54 -5.85 -21.67
C TYR A 94 2.75 -5.20 -22.34
N TYR A 95 3.95 -5.43 -21.82
CA TYR A 95 5.19 -4.87 -22.36
C TYR A 95 6.30 -5.93 -22.39
N CYS A 96 7.37 -5.68 -23.13
CA CYS A 96 8.54 -6.55 -23.23
C CYS A 96 9.81 -5.68 -23.18
N ASP A 97 10.66 -5.90 -22.18
CA ASP A 97 11.97 -5.22 -22.06
C ASP A 97 13.07 -5.93 -22.89
N GLY A 98 12.78 -7.15 -23.36
CA GLY A 98 13.61 -7.96 -24.26
C GLY A 98 12.70 -8.76 -25.23
N PRO A 99 13.23 -9.38 -26.29
CA PRO A 99 12.42 -10.16 -27.21
C PRO A 99 11.77 -11.36 -26.51
N ALA A 100 10.50 -11.63 -26.83
CA ALA A 100 9.74 -12.75 -26.30
C ALA A 100 9.03 -13.53 -27.41
N LEU A 101 8.90 -14.84 -27.23
CA LEU A 101 8.15 -15.72 -28.13
C LEU A 101 6.96 -16.30 -27.38
N LEU A 102 5.77 -16.16 -27.96
CA LEU A 102 4.51 -16.63 -27.40
C LEU A 102 3.86 -17.66 -28.34
N HIS A 103 3.15 -18.62 -27.76
CA HIS A 103 2.11 -19.37 -28.47
C HIS A 103 0.75 -18.82 -28.11
N SER A 104 -0.02 -18.44 -29.12
CA SER A 104 -1.35 -17.84 -29.01
C SER A 104 -2.44 -18.88 -29.18
N TYR A 105 -3.43 -18.86 -28.29
CA TYR A 105 -4.59 -19.75 -28.28
C TYR A 105 -5.88 -18.93 -28.36
N ASP A 106 -6.89 -19.46 -29.04
CA ASP A 106 -8.25 -19.00 -28.85
C ASP A 106 -8.70 -19.36 -27.43
N THR A 107 -9.07 -18.35 -26.62
CA THR A 107 -9.40 -18.58 -25.21
C THR A 107 -10.65 -19.42 -25.05
N LEU A 108 -11.66 -19.24 -25.92
CA LEU A 108 -12.90 -20.00 -25.81
C LEU A 108 -12.68 -21.46 -26.16
N GLU A 109 -11.84 -21.74 -27.16
CA GLU A 109 -11.44 -23.11 -27.51
C GLU A 109 -10.59 -23.75 -26.41
N LEU A 110 -9.62 -23.00 -25.85
CA LEU A 110 -8.81 -23.44 -24.72
C LEU A 110 -9.68 -23.83 -23.53
N VAL A 111 -10.61 -22.96 -23.12
CA VAL A 111 -11.51 -23.20 -21.99
C VAL A 111 -12.43 -24.38 -22.28
N ARG A 112 -13.01 -24.46 -23.48
CA ARG A 112 -13.88 -25.57 -23.87
C ARG A 112 -13.15 -26.91 -23.80
N SER A 113 -11.92 -26.96 -24.31
CA SER A 113 -11.10 -28.18 -24.31
C SER A 113 -10.61 -28.54 -22.90
N ALA A 114 -10.30 -27.53 -22.09
CA ALA A 114 -9.96 -27.70 -20.68
C ALA A 114 -11.14 -28.24 -19.85
N LEU A 115 -12.39 -27.96 -20.25
CA LEU A 115 -13.60 -28.45 -19.58
C LEU A 115 -14.21 -29.70 -20.22
N ALA A 116 -13.62 -30.23 -21.30
CA ALA A 116 -14.19 -31.33 -22.07
C ALA A 116 -14.14 -32.69 -21.35
N SER A 117 -13.28 -32.84 -20.34
CA SER A 117 -13.17 -34.07 -19.54
C SER A 117 -12.95 -33.74 -18.07
N ASP A 118 -13.35 -34.66 -17.19
CA ASP A 118 -13.12 -34.53 -15.74
C ASP A 118 -11.63 -34.37 -15.39
N ALA A 119 -10.74 -35.03 -16.13
CA ALA A 119 -9.30 -34.93 -15.90
C ALA A 119 -8.79 -33.52 -16.23
N ASN A 120 -9.17 -32.99 -17.39
CA ASN A 120 -8.77 -31.65 -17.83
C ASN A 120 -9.39 -30.58 -16.93
N ALA A 121 -10.66 -30.75 -16.54
CA ALA A 121 -11.36 -29.80 -15.68
C ALA A 121 -10.67 -29.70 -14.31
N ARG A 122 -10.21 -30.83 -13.75
CA ARG A 122 -9.42 -30.83 -12.51
C ARG A 122 -8.09 -30.10 -12.67
N LEU A 123 -7.39 -30.27 -13.80
CA LEU A 123 -6.14 -29.55 -14.08
C LEU A 123 -6.39 -28.04 -14.21
N TRP A 124 -7.40 -27.64 -14.97
CA TRP A 124 -7.82 -26.25 -15.14
C TRP A 124 -8.18 -25.59 -13.81
N THR A 125 -9.02 -26.24 -12.98
CA THR A 125 -9.37 -25.72 -11.66
C THR A 125 -8.16 -25.58 -10.75
N ARG A 126 -7.25 -26.57 -10.72
CA ARG A 126 -6.02 -26.50 -9.92
C ARG A 126 -5.11 -25.38 -10.39
N LEU A 127 -5.02 -25.14 -11.70
CA LEU A 127 -4.25 -24.05 -12.29
C LEU A 127 -4.79 -22.69 -11.82
N LEU A 128 -6.10 -22.47 -11.94
CA LEU A 128 -6.75 -21.23 -11.50
C LEU A 128 -6.62 -21.00 -9.98
N MET A 129 -6.79 -22.04 -9.17
CA MET A 129 -6.57 -21.96 -7.71
C MET A 129 -5.13 -21.62 -7.36
N THR A 130 -4.17 -22.20 -8.09
CA THR A 130 -2.74 -21.91 -7.88
C THR A 130 -2.44 -20.46 -8.27
N GLN A 131 -2.97 -19.98 -9.39
CA GLN A 131 -2.84 -18.59 -9.82
C GLN A 131 -3.43 -17.61 -8.80
N GLN A 132 -4.63 -17.88 -8.27
CA GLN A 132 -5.25 -17.09 -7.20
C GLN A 132 -4.37 -17.05 -5.94
N GLY A 133 -3.77 -18.18 -5.57
CA GLY A 133 -2.84 -18.27 -4.44
C GLY A 133 -1.55 -17.48 -4.64
N ILE A 134 -1.05 -17.40 -5.87
CA ILE A 134 0.09 -16.55 -6.26
C ILE A 134 -0.32 -15.09 -6.14
N LEU A 135 -1.39 -14.66 -6.81
CA LEU A 135 -1.87 -13.27 -6.82
C LEU A 135 -2.13 -12.74 -5.39
N THR A 136 -2.71 -13.58 -4.52
CA THR A 136 -2.96 -13.23 -3.11
C THR A 136 -1.65 -12.92 -2.37
N ARG A 137 -0.59 -13.71 -2.60
CA ARG A 137 0.73 -13.49 -1.98
C ARG A 137 1.45 -12.28 -2.56
N MET A 138 1.26 -12.01 -3.85
CA MET A 138 1.80 -10.81 -4.49
C MET A 138 1.12 -9.54 -3.99
N LEU A 139 -0.20 -9.59 -3.77
CA LEU A 139 -0.96 -8.51 -3.15
C LEU A 139 -0.50 -8.30 -1.71
N ALA A 140 -0.35 -9.37 -0.92
CA ALA A 140 0.16 -9.28 0.45
C ALA A 140 1.58 -8.69 0.52
N ALA A 141 2.47 -9.04 -0.42
CA ALA A 141 3.82 -8.47 -0.50
C ALA A 141 3.83 -6.97 -0.86
N GLN A 142 2.76 -6.46 -1.48
CA GLN A 142 2.59 -5.04 -1.81
C GLN A 142 1.72 -4.28 -0.81
N SER A 143 1.02 -4.98 0.09
CA SER A 143 0.18 -4.37 1.12
C SER A 143 1.05 -4.05 2.33
N ASP A 144 0.96 -2.83 2.84
CA ASP A 144 1.59 -2.51 4.11
C ASP A 144 1.00 -3.38 5.20
N ALA A 145 1.87 -3.91 6.08
CA ALA A 145 1.41 -4.59 7.28
C ALA A 145 0.53 -3.63 8.08
N GLU A 146 -0.71 -4.03 8.34
CA GLU A 146 -1.64 -3.26 9.15
C GLU A 146 -1.01 -3.08 10.53
N THR A 147 -0.45 -1.90 10.76
CA THR A 147 0.19 -1.60 12.03
C THR A 147 -0.94 -1.36 13.01
N GLN A 148 -1.30 -2.39 13.78
CA GLN A 148 -2.08 -2.17 14.99
C GLN A 148 -1.26 -1.26 15.89
N THR A 149 -1.51 0.04 15.80
CA THR A 149 -1.06 0.95 16.84
C THR A 149 -1.92 0.61 18.05
N THR A 150 -1.29 0.22 19.15
CA THR A 150 -1.96 0.19 20.45
C THR A 150 -1.70 1.56 21.08
N PRO A 151 -2.53 2.58 20.83
CA PRO A 151 -2.43 3.82 21.57
C PRO A 151 -2.53 3.50 23.06
N GLY A 152 -1.49 3.83 23.83
CA GLY A 152 -1.54 3.71 25.27
C GLY A 152 -2.42 4.84 25.82
N PHE A 153 -3.49 4.52 26.53
CA PHE A 153 -4.23 5.54 27.28
C PHE A 153 -3.45 5.92 28.53
N ALA A 154 -3.30 7.22 28.77
CA ALA A 154 -2.74 7.77 30.00
C ALA A 154 -3.72 8.78 30.58
N TYR A 155 -3.82 8.79 31.91
CA TYR A 155 -4.70 9.68 32.64
C TYR A 155 -3.87 10.61 33.51
N TYR A 156 -4.24 11.88 33.54
CA TYR A 156 -3.55 12.93 34.28
C TYR A 156 -4.56 13.69 35.15
N GLN A 157 -4.16 14.03 36.37
CA GLN A 157 -4.93 14.85 37.29
C GLN A 157 -4.60 16.34 37.08
N PRO A 158 -5.48 17.26 37.53
CA PRO A 158 -5.17 18.69 37.49
C PRO A 158 -3.82 19.00 38.16
N GLY A 159 -2.96 19.72 37.44
CA GLY A 159 -1.60 20.07 37.87
C GLY A 159 -0.50 19.14 37.35
N ASP A 160 -0.82 17.93 36.89
CA ASP A 160 0.18 16.99 36.38
C ASP A 160 0.83 17.48 35.08
N ILE A 161 2.12 17.20 34.93
CA ILE A 161 2.87 17.52 33.71
C ILE A 161 2.72 16.37 32.70
N ILE A 162 2.15 16.68 31.54
CA ILE A 162 1.99 15.74 30.42
C ILE A 162 3.24 15.74 29.53
N ILE A 163 3.80 16.93 29.29
CA ILE A 163 5.03 17.16 28.52
C ILE A 163 5.86 18.19 29.28
N GLU A 164 7.16 17.97 29.40
CA GLU A 164 8.08 18.93 30.01
C GLU A 164 8.94 19.62 28.94
N GLN A 165 9.14 20.94 29.06
CA GLN A 165 9.98 21.72 28.17
C GLN A 165 11.44 21.27 28.25
N GLY A 166 12.13 21.21 27.11
CA GLY A 166 13.53 20.77 27.02
C GLY A 166 13.73 19.26 26.95
N ASP A 167 12.70 18.45 27.25
CA ASP A 167 12.79 17.00 27.17
C ASP A 167 12.95 16.49 25.73
N ARG A 168 13.44 15.25 25.64
CA ARG A 168 13.47 14.53 24.38
C ARG A 168 12.05 14.13 23.96
N ALA A 169 11.75 14.31 22.68
CA ALA A 169 10.48 13.89 22.12
C ALA A 169 10.54 12.43 21.65
N ASP A 170 9.95 11.53 22.45
CA ASP A 170 9.81 10.11 22.10
C ASP A 170 8.34 9.70 21.84
N TYR A 171 7.38 10.60 22.13
CA TYR A 171 5.94 10.36 21.99
C TYR A 171 5.18 11.57 21.44
N VAL A 172 4.03 11.32 20.83
CA VAL A 172 2.98 12.32 20.54
C VAL A 172 1.77 11.99 21.40
N PHE A 173 1.02 13.01 21.80
CA PHE A 173 -0.20 12.81 22.57
C PHE A 173 -1.39 13.44 21.85
N SER A 174 -2.54 12.79 21.92
CA SER A 174 -3.82 13.39 21.53
C SER A 174 -4.67 13.53 22.78
N LEU A 175 -5.17 14.73 23.06
CA LEU A 175 -6.06 14.95 24.19
C LEU A 175 -7.46 14.45 23.83
N PHE A 176 -7.94 13.43 24.54
CA PHE A 176 -9.24 12.80 24.30
C PHE A 176 -10.33 13.37 25.21
N GLU A 177 -9.98 13.80 26.41
CA GLU A 177 -10.92 14.41 27.36
C GLU A 177 -10.16 15.39 28.26
N GLY A 178 -10.79 16.51 28.61
CA GLY A 178 -10.24 17.53 29.52
C GLY A 178 -9.59 18.71 28.81
N SER A 179 -8.81 19.50 29.56
CA SER A 179 -8.02 20.61 29.03
C SER A 179 -6.68 20.75 29.75
N ALA A 180 -5.69 21.33 29.07
CA ALA A 180 -4.33 21.52 29.59
C ALA A 180 -3.77 22.90 29.22
N ASP A 181 -2.97 23.49 30.10
CA ASP A 181 -2.24 24.72 29.82
C ASP A 181 -0.91 24.42 29.12
N VAL A 182 -0.54 25.26 28.16
CA VAL A 182 0.78 25.27 27.53
C VAL A 182 1.62 26.37 28.15
N LEU A 183 2.77 26.02 28.69
CA LEU A 183 3.69 26.93 29.37
C LEU A 183 5.05 26.96 28.67
N VAL A 184 5.63 28.15 28.55
CA VAL A 184 7.03 28.36 28.14
C VAL A 184 7.70 29.14 29.25
N ASP A 185 8.78 28.60 29.80
CA ASP A 185 9.50 29.20 30.94
C ASP A 185 8.56 29.58 32.10
N ASN A 186 7.63 28.66 32.42
CA ASN A 186 6.55 28.81 33.41
C ASN A 186 5.50 29.89 33.14
N VAL A 187 5.52 30.53 31.97
CA VAL A 187 4.48 31.49 31.55
C VAL A 187 3.44 30.78 30.69
N VAL A 188 2.16 30.91 31.02
CA VAL A 188 1.06 30.33 30.23
C VAL A 188 0.94 31.05 28.89
N VAL A 189 1.24 30.34 27.81
CA VAL A 189 1.19 30.86 26.44
C VAL A 189 -0.01 30.32 25.65
N GLY A 190 -0.67 29.28 26.12
CA GLY A 190 -1.80 28.68 25.40
C GLY A 190 -2.58 27.69 26.24
N GLU A 191 -3.61 27.13 25.62
CA GLU A 191 -4.44 26.07 26.17
C GLU A 191 -4.62 25.01 25.08
N VAL A 192 -4.72 23.76 25.51
CA VAL A 192 -4.98 22.56 24.71
C VAL A 192 -6.37 22.06 25.06
N VAL A 193 -7.18 21.80 24.04
CA VAL A 193 -8.55 21.28 24.20
C VAL A 193 -8.70 19.89 23.58
N GLU A 194 -9.83 19.25 23.87
CA GLU A 194 -10.18 17.94 23.33
C GLU A 194 -10.03 17.88 21.79
N GLY A 195 -9.44 16.79 21.31
CA GLY A 195 -9.15 16.55 19.90
C GLY A 195 -7.81 17.11 19.42
N GLU A 196 -7.16 18.00 20.17
CA GLU A 196 -5.88 18.58 19.76
C GLU A 196 -4.70 17.60 19.99
N VAL A 197 -3.75 17.64 19.05
CA VAL A 197 -2.53 16.83 19.07
C VAL A 197 -1.36 17.66 19.58
N ILE A 198 -0.71 17.20 20.66
CA ILE A 198 0.40 17.88 21.32
C ILE A 198 1.71 17.09 21.20
N GLY A 199 2.82 17.83 21.22
CA GLY A 199 4.15 17.24 21.13
C GLY A 199 4.57 16.77 19.73
N ALA A 200 3.73 16.97 18.70
CA ALA A 200 4.08 16.62 17.32
C ALA A 200 5.26 17.46 16.78
N LEU A 201 5.32 18.75 17.13
CA LEU A 201 6.31 19.69 16.59
C LEU A 201 7.76 19.25 16.87
N ALA A 202 8.05 18.84 18.10
CA ALA A 202 9.40 18.40 18.50
C ALA A 202 9.86 17.16 17.72
N LEU A 203 8.94 16.24 17.39
CA LEU A 203 9.26 15.09 16.53
C LEU A 203 9.52 15.49 15.08
N LEU A 204 8.71 16.41 14.54
CA LEU A 204 8.80 16.89 13.16
C LEU A 204 10.07 17.71 12.92
N MET A 205 10.43 18.58 13.87
CA MET A 205 11.62 19.44 13.76
C MET A 205 12.91 18.78 14.28
N HIS A 206 12.82 17.57 14.83
CA HIS A 206 13.94 16.88 15.49
C HIS A 206 14.59 17.74 16.59
N SER A 207 13.77 18.47 17.35
CA SER A 207 14.19 19.36 18.44
C SER A 207 13.73 18.83 19.80
N PRO A 208 14.29 19.34 20.91
CA PRO A 208 13.68 19.18 22.24
C PRO A 208 12.26 19.75 22.30
N ARG A 209 11.52 19.43 23.36
CA ARG A 209 10.20 20.00 23.63
C ARG A 209 10.28 21.52 23.78
N SER A 210 9.46 22.23 23.02
CA SER A 210 9.43 23.70 23.01
C SER A 210 8.65 24.31 24.18
N ALA A 211 7.82 23.54 24.86
CA ALA A 211 6.93 24.00 25.92
C ALA A 211 6.56 22.85 26.87
N THR A 212 6.22 23.20 28.10
CA THR A 212 5.59 22.32 29.08
C THR A 212 4.08 22.29 28.83
N VAL A 213 3.46 21.13 28.91
CA VAL A 213 1.99 20.99 28.89
C VAL A 213 1.54 20.42 30.22
N ARG A 214 0.70 21.17 30.94
CA ARG A 214 0.23 20.83 32.28
C ARG A 214 -1.28 20.67 32.27
N ALA A 215 -1.77 19.55 32.79
CA ALA A 215 -3.20 19.29 32.92
C ALA A 215 -3.89 20.38 33.75
N LYS A 216 -4.94 20.99 33.20
CA LYS A 216 -5.76 22.00 33.87
C LYS A 216 -6.98 21.37 34.52
N THR A 217 -7.54 20.36 33.87
CA THR A 217 -8.58 19.48 34.42
C THR A 217 -8.09 18.03 34.42
N ARG A 218 -8.94 17.07 34.79
CA ARG A 218 -8.63 15.65 34.61
C ARG A 218 -8.55 15.37 33.11
N CYS A 219 -7.41 14.86 32.65
CA CYS A 219 -7.17 14.60 31.24
C CYS A 219 -7.09 13.11 30.95
N SER A 220 -7.69 12.70 29.84
CA SER A 220 -7.44 11.41 29.18
C SER A 220 -6.68 11.68 27.90
N VAL A 221 -5.51 11.07 27.73
CA VAL A 221 -4.70 11.24 26.53
C VAL A 221 -4.36 9.90 25.90
N VAL A 222 -4.30 9.91 24.58
CA VAL A 222 -3.75 8.82 23.78
C VAL A 222 -2.27 9.12 23.55
N LYS A 223 -1.39 8.20 23.97
CA LYS A 223 0.06 8.27 23.81
C LYS A 223 0.51 7.39 22.64
N VAL A 224 1.22 8.00 21.69
CA VAL A 224 1.69 7.36 20.45
C VAL A 224 3.22 7.43 20.40
N PRO A 225 3.94 6.30 20.32
CA PRO A 225 5.39 6.29 20.13
C PRO A 225 5.84 6.95 18.83
N LYS A 226 7.01 7.60 18.83
CA LYS A 226 7.61 8.26 17.66
C LYS A 226 7.64 7.40 16.40
N ASP A 227 7.98 6.13 16.54
CA ASP A 227 8.11 5.21 15.40
C ASP A 227 6.75 4.88 14.77
N GLN A 228 5.69 4.81 15.60
CA GLN A 228 4.32 4.59 15.14
C GLN A 228 3.69 5.88 14.57
N PHE A 229 4.05 7.05 15.09
CA PHE A 229 3.53 8.32 14.64
C PHE A 229 3.83 8.58 13.15
N LYS A 230 5.03 8.23 12.68
CA LYS A 230 5.39 8.34 11.26
C LYS A 230 4.49 7.48 10.36
N THR A 231 4.17 6.26 10.80
CA THR A 231 3.29 5.34 10.08
C THR A 231 1.85 5.84 10.09
N LEU A 232 1.36 6.34 11.23
CA LEU A 232 0.02 6.93 11.35
C LEU A 232 -0.19 8.13 10.45
N ILE A 233 0.81 9.01 10.33
CA ILE A 233 0.77 10.13 9.38
C ILE A 233 0.58 9.61 7.95
N ARG A 234 1.39 8.62 7.52
CA ARG A 234 1.28 8.09 6.14
C ARG A 234 -0.06 7.45 5.85
N ASN A 235 -0.59 6.72 6.83
CA ASN A 235 -1.76 5.86 6.62
C ASN A 235 -3.08 6.58 6.94
N ASN A 236 -3.03 7.75 7.60
CA ASN A 236 -4.23 8.47 8.01
C ASN A 236 -4.19 9.97 7.63
N PRO A 237 -4.57 10.32 6.37
CA PRO A 237 -4.53 11.69 5.86
C PRO A 237 -5.35 12.71 6.68
N THR A 238 -6.43 12.28 7.34
CA THR A 238 -7.27 13.18 8.16
C THR A 238 -6.54 13.65 9.42
N MET A 239 -5.67 12.82 10.00
CA MET A 239 -4.83 13.21 11.15
C MET A 239 -3.85 14.32 10.77
N ILE A 240 -3.22 14.23 9.59
CA ILE A 240 -2.34 15.30 9.08
C ILE A 240 -3.14 16.59 8.89
N HIS A 241 -4.33 16.50 8.31
CA HIS A 241 -5.19 17.67 8.11
C HIS A 241 -5.52 18.37 9.45
N GLY A 242 -5.84 17.61 10.50
CA GLY A 242 -6.05 18.13 11.85
C GLY A 242 -4.82 18.87 12.37
N LEU A 243 -3.65 18.23 12.33
CA LEU A 243 -2.35 18.82 12.72
C LEU A 243 -2.06 20.14 11.99
N MET A 244 -2.23 20.17 10.68
CA MET A 244 -2.01 21.39 9.87
C MET A 244 -2.98 22.51 10.27
N THR A 245 -4.24 22.16 10.54
CA THR A 245 -5.28 23.10 10.96
C THR A 245 -4.95 23.71 12.33
N ASP A 246 -4.51 22.88 13.29
CA ASP A 246 -4.16 23.34 14.63
C ASP A 246 -2.90 24.24 14.61
N MET A 247 -1.88 23.88 13.82
CA MET A 247 -0.69 24.73 13.62
C MET A 247 -1.07 26.08 13.00
N ALA A 248 -1.94 26.10 11.99
CA ALA A 248 -2.41 27.34 11.38
C ALA A 248 -3.20 28.21 12.38
N ARG A 249 -4.05 27.60 13.22
CA ARG A 249 -4.78 28.29 14.30
C ARG A 249 -3.81 28.91 15.30
N GLN A 250 -2.75 28.21 15.70
CA GLN A 250 -1.75 28.74 16.62
C GLN A 250 -0.97 29.93 16.03
N ILE A 251 -0.54 29.85 14.76
CA ILE A 251 0.15 30.95 14.09
C ILE A 251 -0.75 32.20 14.05
N LYS A 252 -2.02 32.04 13.72
CA LYS A 252 -2.98 33.15 13.71
C LYS A 252 -3.11 33.80 15.10
N LYS A 253 -3.29 32.99 16.14
CA LYS A 253 -3.41 33.46 17.54
C LYS A 253 -2.14 34.17 18.03
N LEU A 254 -0.97 33.68 17.63
CA LEU A 254 0.33 34.32 17.92
C LEU A 254 0.43 35.68 17.22
N ASN A 255 0.09 35.76 15.93
CA ASN A 255 0.11 37.02 15.19
C ASN A 255 -0.84 38.07 15.80
N GLU A 256 -2.06 37.67 16.20
CA GLU A 256 -3.01 38.58 16.86
C GLU A 256 -2.44 39.16 18.16
N ARG A 257 -1.73 38.36 18.96
CA ARG A 257 -1.05 38.82 20.19
C ARG A 257 0.13 39.74 19.88
N VAL A 258 0.93 39.44 18.86
CA VAL A 258 2.03 40.32 18.45
C VAL A 258 1.50 41.68 18.01
N VAL A 259 0.41 41.72 17.23
CA VAL A 259 -0.24 42.98 16.84
C VAL A 259 -0.74 43.77 18.04
N GLN A 260 -1.36 43.11 19.03
CA GLN A 260 -1.80 43.76 20.27
C GLN A 260 -0.63 44.34 21.08
N LEU A 261 0.51 43.66 21.12
CA LEU A 261 1.72 44.13 21.82
C LEU A 261 2.48 45.21 21.04
N SER A 262 2.42 45.22 19.70
CA SER A 262 3.11 46.17 18.84
C SER A 262 2.32 47.47 18.60
N GLY A 263 1.04 47.49 18.98
CA GLY A 263 0.15 48.64 18.90
C GLY A 263 0.09 49.49 20.18
N GLN A 264 0.95 49.21 21.17
CA GLN A 264 1.26 50.06 22.32
C GLN A 264 2.61 50.76 22.12
#